data_AF-H0GRU5-F1
#
_entry.id   AF-H0GRU5-F1
#
_cell.length_a   1.000
_cell.length_b   1.000
_cell.length_c   1.000
_cell.angle_alpha   90.00
_cell.angle_beta   90.00
_cell.angle_gamma   90.00
#
_symmetry.space_group_name_H-M   'P 1'
#
loop_
_entity.id
_entity.type
_entity.pdbx_description
1 polymer ?
#
loop_
_entity_poly.entity_id
_entity_poly.type
_entity_poly.pdbx_seq_one_letter_code
_entity_poly.pdbx_strand_id
1 'polypeptide(L)'
;MSEDQVQLHLTTFQEHMENVNRVHRILDNVRSNLSLMLNQPHEEKHEENAEDLEDVEEAATPTSSQGKKTVGKVGRSYWASEYNPNAPILVGSEVAYKPRRGNADGEWIQCEVLKIIADGTRFEVRDPEPDELGNSGKVFKCNWKELLLIPPGFPTKNYPPGTKVLARYPETTTFYPAIVIGTKRDGTCRLRFDGEEEVDKETEVTRRLVLPSPMVSANPAKK
;
A
#
# COMPACT_ATOMS: atom_id res chain seq x y z
N MET A 1 6.26 34.14 36.51
CA MET A 1 6.04 33.83 35.08
C MET A 1 5.06 34.85 34.55
N SER A 2 5.32 35.41 33.37
CA SER A 2 4.35 36.28 32.71
C SER A 2 3.18 35.46 32.14
N GLU A 3 2.04 36.10 31.95
CA GLU A 3 0.86 35.50 31.32
C GLU A 3 1.19 34.89 29.95
N ASP A 4 2.04 35.57 29.17
CA ASP A 4 2.56 35.09 27.89
C ASP A 4 3.35 33.78 28.01
N GLN A 5 4.16 33.63 29.07
CA GLN A 5 4.91 32.38 29.30
C GLN A 5 3.97 31.23 29.65
N VAL A 6 2.95 31.48 30.48
CA VAL A 6 1.96 30.45 30.84
C VAL A 6 1.16 30.02 29.62
N GLN A 7 0.75 30.97 28.77
CA GLN A 7 0.02 30.68 27.54
C GLN A 7 0.88 29.85 26.57
N LEU A 8 2.17 30.20 26.41
CA LEU A 8 3.11 29.44 25.59
C LEU A 8 3.30 28.00 26.10
N HIS A 9 3.45 27.82 27.42
CA HIS A 9 3.57 26.48 27.99
C HIS A 9 2.30 25.65 27.80
N LEU A 10 1.12 26.27 27.88
CA LEU A 10 -0.16 25.61 27.63
C LEU A 10 -0.28 25.14 26.18
N THR A 11 0.08 25.99 25.21
CA THR A 11 0.05 25.62 23.79
C THR A 11 1.02 24.49 23.50
N THR A 12 2.26 24.56 24.00
CA THR A 12 3.24 23.48 23.82
C THR A 12 2.76 22.16 24.44
N PHE A 13 2.13 22.21 25.62
CA PHE A 13 1.58 21.01 26.25
C PHE A 13 0.42 20.41 25.43
N GLN A 14 -0.45 21.25 24.87
CA GLN A 14 -1.54 20.80 23.99
C GLN A 14 -0.99 20.14 22.72
N GLU A 15 0.00 20.74 22.07
CA GLU A 15 0.68 20.15 20.90
C GLU A 15 1.32 18.79 21.23
N HIS A 16 2.02 18.69 22.37
CA HIS A 16 2.59 17.43 22.83
C HIS A 16 1.51 16.38 23.09
N MET A 17 0.39 16.75 23.70
CA MET A 17 -0.74 15.84 23.95
C MET A 17 -1.35 15.35 22.64
N GLU A 18 -1.53 16.22 21.65
CA GLU A 18 -1.99 15.83 20.31
C GLU A 18 -1.02 14.89 19.62
N ASN A 19 0.28 15.13 19.73
CA ASN A 19 1.31 14.25 19.20
C ASN A 19 1.26 12.87 19.85
N VAL A 20 1.13 12.80 21.18
CA VAL A 20 0.97 11.53 21.91
C VAL A 20 -0.29 10.79 21.45
N ASN A 21 -1.42 11.48 21.33
CA ASN A 21 -2.66 10.88 20.85
C ASN A 21 -2.55 10.38 19.41
N ARG A 22 -1.82 11.10 18.54
CA ARG A 22 -1.54 10.67 17.17
C ARG A 22 -0.71 9.40 17.15
N VAL A 23 0.33 9.31 17.99
CA VAL A 23 1.18 8.11 18.11
C VAL A 23 0.36 6.90 18.58
N HIS A 24 -0.51 7.05 19.58
CA HIS A 24 -1.37 5.96 20.04
C HIS A 24 -2.26 5.42 18.92
N ARG A 25 -2.88 6.31 18.13
CA ARG A 25 -3.71 5.90 16.96
C ARG A 25 -2.90 5.12 15.93
N ILE A 26 -1.67 5.55 15.65
CA ILE A 26 -0.77 4.85 14.73
C ILE A 26 -0.44 3.46 15.28
N LEU A 27 -0.11 3.36 16.58
CA LEU A 27 0.22 2.09 17.21
C LEU A 27 -0.96 1.10 17.19
N ASP A 28 -2.18 1.57 17.44
CA ASP A 28 -3.40 0.75 17.36
C ASP A 28 -3.65 0.24 15.92
N ASN A 29 -3.43 1.09 14.92
CA ASN A 29 -3.52 0.70 13.52
C ASN A 29 -2.47 -0.37 13.17
N VAL A 30 -1.21 -0.16 13.57
CA VAL A 30 -0.13 -1.14 13.36
C VAL A 30 -0.48 -2.46 14.03
N ARG A 31 -0.94 -2.43 15.28
CA ARG A 31 -1.36 -3.63 16.02
C ARG A 31 -2.49 -4.38 15.32
N SER A 32 -3.52 -3.66 14.88
CA SER A 32 -4.65 -4.24 14.14
C SER A 32 -4.19 -4.87 12.83
N ASN A 33 -3.36 -4.15 12.06
CA ASN A 33 -2.83 -4.61 10.79
C ASN A 33 -1.97 -5.87 10.95
N LEU A 34 -1.05 -5.88 11.92
CA LEU A 34 -0.23 -7.06 12.22
C LEU A 34 -1.10 -8.25 12.63
N SER A 35 -2.13 -8.02 13.46
CA SER A 35 -3.07 -9.08 13.82
C SER A 35 -3.82 -9.64 12.61
N LEU A 36 -4.19 -8.81 11.63
CA LEU A 36 -4.84 -9.26 10.40
C LEU A 36 -3.89 -10.06 9.51
N MET A 37 -2.62 -9.65 9.41
CA MET A 37 -1.61 -10.35 8.61
C MET A 37 -1.23 -11.71 9.23
N LEU A 38 -1.10 -11.80 10.55
CA LEU A 38 -0.79 -13.06 11.24
C LEU A 38 -1.93 -14.08 11.19
N ASN A 39 -3.18 -13.60 11.15
CA ASN A 39 -4.37 -14.46 11.15
C ASN A 39 -4.86 -14.81 9.73
N GLN A 40 -4.20 -14.34 8.67
CA GLN A 40 -4.53 -14.79 7.32
C GLN A 40 -3.98 -16.21 7.12
N PRO A 41 -4.83 -17.17 6.69
CA PRO A 41 -4.31 -18.48 6.29
C PRO A 41 -3.34 -18.28 5.13
N HIS A 42 -2.14 -18.81 5.27
CA HIS A 42 -1.17 -18.90 4.18
C HIS A 42 -1.83 -19.78 3.10
N GLU A 43 -2.31 -19.20 2.00
CA GLU A 43 -2.73 -19.97 0.82
C GLU A 43 -1.47 -20.52 0.14
N GLU A 44 -0.86 -21.52 0.77
CA GLU A 44 0.08 -22.40 0.10
C GLU A 44 -0.73 -23.28 -0.82
N LYS A 45 -0.61 -23.02 -2.13
CA LYS A 45 -1.11 -23.92 -3.17
C LYS A 45 -0.30 -25.21 -3.12
N HIS A 46 -0.70 -26.14 -2.27
CA HIS A 46 -0.34 -27.54 -2.39
C HIS A 46 -1.34 -28.22 -3.33
N GLU A 47 -0.93 -28.42 -4.58
CA GLU A 47 -1.51 -29.43 -5.45
C GLU A 47 -1.01 -30.79 -4.98
N GLU A 48 -1.78 -31.56 -4.18
CA GLU A 48 -1.60 -33.01 -4.12
C GLU A 48 -2.95 -33.74 -3.95
N ASN A 49 -3.14 -34.68 -4.88
CA ASN A 49 -4.05 -35.82 -5.03
C ASN A 49 -5.14 -36.12 -3.99
N ALA A 50 -6.30 -36.47 -4.56
CA ALA A 50 -7.42 -37.16 -3.95
C ALA A 50 -7.04 -38.58 -3.46
N GLU A 51 -7.58 -38.98 -2.30
CA GLU A 51 -8.34 -40.24 -2.07
C GLU A 51 -8.82 -40.34 -0.59
N ASP A 52 -10.13 -40.57 -0.42
CA ASP A 52 -10.92 -41.27 0.63
C ASP A 52 -10.94 -40.83 2.12
N LEU A 53 -12.09 -40.35 2.66
CA LEU A 53 -13.15 -41.03 3.49
C LEU A 53 -12.69 -41.28 4.97
N GLU A 54 -13.38 -41.00 6.09
CA GLU A 54 -14.79 -40.79 6.47
C GLU A 54 -14.90 -40.18 7.91
N ASP A 55 -16.00 -39.46 8.17
CA ASP A 55 -16.80 -39.23 9.40
C ASP A 55 -16.22 -39.17 10.84
N VAL A 56 -16.51 -38.07 11.57
CA VAL A 56 -17.19 -38.08 12.90
C VAL A 56 -17.96 -36.76 13.15
N GLU A 57 -19.21 -36.91 13.61
CA GLU A 57 -20.25 -35.91 13.90
C GLU A 57 -19.99 -34.91 15.05
N GLU A 58 -20.44 -33.67 14.79
CA GLU A 58 -21.31 -32.77 15.58
C GLU A 58 -21.48 -32.92 17.11
N ALA A 59 -21.17 -31.84 17.87
CA ALA A 59 -21.99 -31.39 19.01
C ALA A 59 -21.64 -29.95 19.49
N ALA A 60 -22.63 -29.06 19.32
CA ALA A 60 -23.10 -27.99 20.21
C ALA A 60 -22.15 -26.93 20.84
N THR A 61 -22.48 -25.66 20.54
CA THR A 61 -22.13 -24.43 21.30
C THR A 61 -23.00 -24.30 22.58
N PRO A 62 -22.66 -23.43 23.57
CA PRO A 62 -23.06 -22.02 23.48
C PRO A 62 -22.08 -20.99 24.11
N THR A 63 -22.02 -19.83 23.44
CA THR A 63 -22.02 -18.46 23.99
C THR A 63 -21.06 -18.06 25.13
N SER A 64 -20.05 -17.26 24.78
CA SER A 64 -19.62 -16.13 25.62
C SER A 64 -19.34 -14.89 24.77
N SER A 65 -20.27 -13.94 24.84
CA SER A 65 -20.15 -12.56 24.43
C SER A 65 -18.99 -11.86 25.14
N GLN A 66 -18.06 -11.24 24.39
CA GLN A 66 -17.43 -9.96 24.75
C GLN A 66 -16.49 -9.47 23.64
N GLY A 67 -16.71 -8.23 23.18
CA GLY A 67 -15.77 -7.46 22.39
C GLY A 67 -15.81 -7.68 20.89
N LYS A 68 -16.82 -7.13 20.21
CA LYS A 68 -16.81 -6.94 18.75
C LYS A 68 -15.73 -5.89 18.41
N LYS A 69 -14.45 -6.30 18.44
CA LYS A 69 -13.36 -5.53 17.80
C LYS A 69 -13.77 -5.39 16.35
N THR A 70 -13.89 -4.16 15.87
CA THR A 70 -14.15 -3.89 14.46
C THR A 70 -13.06 -4.58 13.64
N VAL A 71 -13.40 -5.69 13.00
CA VAL A 71 -12.53 -6.33 12.00
C VAL A 71 -12.20 -5.22 11.01
N GLY A 72 -10.93 -4.81 10.96
CA GLY A 72 -10.49 -3.77 10.04
C GLY A 72 -10.89 -4.17 8.63
N LYS A 73 -11.55 -3.26 7.90
CA LYS A 73 -11.93 -3.55 6.51
C LYS A 73 -10.65 -3.73 5.71
N VAL A 74 -10.43 -4.93 5.16
CA VAL A 74 -9.29 -5.23 4.31
C VAL A 74 -9.64 -4.88 2.87
N GLY A 75 -8.79 -4.10 2.22
CA GLY A 75 -8.90 -3.77 0.80
C GLY A 75 -8.04 -4.67 -0.08
N ARG A 76 -8.31 -4.62 -1.39
CA ARG A 76 -7.46 -5.23 -2.43
C ARG A 76 -7.38 -4.31 -3.65
N SER A 77 -6.24 -4.27 -4.33
CA SER A 77 -6.15 -3.63 -5.65
C SER A 77 -6.72 -4.56 -6.72
N TYR A 78 -7.37 -3.95 -7.70
CA TYR A 78 -7.94 -4.66 -8.85
C TYR A 78 -6.86 -5.27 -9.72
N TRP A 79 -5.67 -4.69 -9.76
CA TRP A 79 -4.55 -5.17 -10.55
C TRP A 79 -3.77 -6.21 -9.74
N ALA A 80 -3.72 -7.43 -10.25
CA ALA A 80 -2.99 -8.56 -9.68
C ALA A 80 -1.80 -8.91 -10.57
N SER A 81 -0.69 -9.31 -9.94
CA SER A 81 0.52 -9.73 -10.61
C SER A 81 1.17 -10.86 -9.81
N GLU A 82 1.95 -11.72 -10.47
CA GLU A 82 2.75 -12.74 -9.77
C GLU A 82 3.96 -12.13 -9.05
N TYR A 83 4.35 -10.91 -9.43
CA TYR A 83 5.53 -10.23 -8.92
C TYR A 83 5.24 -9.35 -7.70
N ASN A 84 4.02 -8.84 -7.58
CA ASN A 84 3.61 -7.97 -6.49
C ASN A 84 2.25 -8.41 -5.93
N PRO A 85 2.11 -8.50 -4.59
CA PRO A 85 0.82 -8.75 -3.97
C PRO A 85 -0.12 -7.57 -4.22
N ASN A 86 -1.42 -7.87 -4.36
CA ASN A 86 -2.48 -6.88 -4.50
C ASN A 86 -3.34 -6.72 -3.23
N ALA A 87 -3.05 -7.50 -2.19
CA ALA A 87 -3.73 -7.52 -0.90
C ALA A 87 -2.76 -8.03 0.19
N PRO A 88 -3.02 -7.78 1.48
CA PRO A 88 -4.06 -6.90 2.01
C PRO A 88 -3.68 -5.41 1.91
N ILE A 89 -4.62 -4.57 1.47
CA ILE A 89 -4.52 -3.11 1.63
C ILE A 89 -5.18 -2.75 2.95
N LEU A 90 -4.44 -2.05 3.81
CA LEU A 90 -4.85 -1.69 5.16
C LEU A 90 -4.75 -0.17 5.36
N VAL A 91 -5.33 0.33 6.46
CA VAL A 91 -5.12 1.73 6.84
C VAL A 91 -3.64 1.92 7.22
N GLY A 92 -3.01 2.95 6.68
CA GLY A 92 -1.57 3.20 6.75
C GLY A 92 -0.74 2.47 5.68
N SER A 93 -1.36 1.66 4.80
CA SER A 93 -0.63 1.09 3.66
C SER A 93 -0.21 2.18 2.68
N GLU A 94 0.98 2.04 2.12
CA GLU A 94 1.45 2.85 1.00
C GLU A 94 0.91 2.27 -0.30
N VAL A 95 0.42 3.14 -1.18
CA VAL A 95 -0.17 2.78 -2.46
C VAL A 95 0.28 3.76 -3.53
N ALA A 96 0.42 3.30 -4.77
CA ALA A 96 0.46 4.20 -5.91
C ALA A 96 -0.97 4.48 -6.36
N TYR A 97 -1.36 5.75 -6.43
CA TYR A 97 -2.66 6.23 -6.87
C TYR A 97 -2.56 6.91 -8.23
N LYS A 98 -3.52 6.63 -9.13
CA LYS A 98 -3.64 7.30 -10.42
C LYS A 98 -4.62 8.48 -10.35
N PRO A 99 -4.16 9.74 -10.36
CA PRO A 99 -5.05 10.90 -10.38
C PRO A 99 -5.90 10.93 -11.65
N ARG A 100 -7.20 11.23 -11.53
CA ARG A 100 -8.12 11.39 -12.68
C ARG A 100 -7.85 12.63 -13.54
N ARG A 101 -7.14 13.62 -13.00
CA ARG A 101 -6.78 14.89 -13.65
C ARG A 101 -5.28 15.14 -13.52
N GLY A 102 -4.46 14.14 -13.84
CA GLY A 102 -3.01 14.30 -13.91
C GLY A 102 -2.60 15.03 -15.21
N ASN A 103 -1.47 15.73 -15.17
CA ASN A 103 -0.94 16.51 -16.30
C ASN A 103 -0.30 15.65 -17.39
N ALA A 104 -0.01 14.37 -17.10
CA ALA A 104 0.58 13.42 -18.04
C ALA A 104 -0.14 12.06 -18.01
N ASP A 105 -0.44 11.52 -19.19
CA ASP A 105 -0.98 10.16 -19.35
C ASP A 105 0.04 9.13 -18.82
N GLY A 106 -0.21 8.60 -17.62
CA GLY A 106 0.61 7.52 -17.03
C GLY A 106 1.31 7.86 -15.73
N GLU A 107 1.11 9.05 -15.18
CA GLU A 107 1.65 9.46 -13.87
C GLU A 107 0.82 8.89 -12.70
N TRP A 108 1.51 8.32 -11.71
CA TRP A 108 0.90 7.84 -10.47
C TRP A 108 1.65 8.42 -9.27
N ILE A 109 0.96 8.75 -8.19
CA ILE A 109 1.56 9.34 -6.99
C ILE A 109 1.53 8.36 -5.82
N GLN A 110 2.59 8.35 -5.02
CA GLN A 110 2.65 7.61 -3.75
C GLN A 110 1.65 8.25 -2.79
N CYS A 111 0.81 7.46 -2.14
CA CYS A 111 -0.13 7.93 -1.14
C CYS A 111 -0.21 6.96 0.03
N GLU A 112 -0.66 7.46 1.17
CA GLU A 112 -0.98 6.66 2.35
C GLU A 112 -2.49 6.44 2.45
N VAL A 113 -2.92 5.21 2.70
CA VAL A 113 -4.35 4.88 2.88
C VAL A 113 -4.83 5.37 4.24
N LEU A 114 -5.76 6.33 4.26
CA LEU A 114 -6.38 6.82 5.49
C LEU A 114 -7.62 6.01 5.88
N LYS A 115 -8.41 5.58 4.89
CA LYS A 115 -9.69 4.92 5.14
C LYS A 115 -10.05 3.94 4.03
N ILE A 116 -10.66 2.82 4.44
CA ILE A 116 -11.18 1.78 3.55
C ILE A 116 -12.70 1.74 3.67
N ILE A 117 -13.39 1.87 2.54
CA ILE A 117 -14.85 2.01 2.42
C ILE A 117 -15.36 0.98 1.40
N ALA A 118 -16.69 0.77 1.37
CA ALA A 118 -17.36 -0.08 0.38
C ALA A 118 -16.72 -1.48 0.30
N ASP A 119 -16.52 -2.08 1.47
CA ASP A 119 -16.01 -3.44 1.67
C ASP A 119 -14.72 -3.73 0.90
N GLY A 120 -13.78 -2.77 0.96
CA GLY A 120 -12.43 -2.94 0.41
C GLY A 120 -12.29 -2.49 -1.05
N THR A 121 -13.30 -1.83 -1.62
CA THR A 121 -13.28 -1.39 -3.03
C THR A 121 -13.09 0.12 -3.22
N ARG A 122 -13.27 0.92 -2.18
CA ARG A 122 -13.08 2.39 -2.20
C ARG A 122 -12.17 2.83 -1.07
N PHE A 123 -11.34 3.83 -1.35
CA PHE A 123 -10.29 4.28 -0.44
C PHE A 123 -10.25 5.81 -0.36
N GLU A 124 -9.92 6.31 0.83
CA GLU A 124 -9.45 7.69 1.01
C GLU A 124 -7.94 7.61 1.23
N VAL A 125 -7.18 8.26 0.35
CA VAL A 125 -5.72 8.22 0.36
C VAL A 125 -5.17 9.64 0.45
N ARG A 126 -4.01 9.81 1.09
CA ARG A 126 -3.36 11.10 1.29
C ARG A 126 -2.02 11.13 0.62
N ASP A 127 -1.76 12.19 -0.13
CA ASP A 127 -0.45 12.51 -0.68
C ASP A 127 0.52 12.91 0.46
N PRO A 128 1.72 12.33 0.56
CA PRO A 128 2.73 12.78 1.50
C PRO A 128 3.30 14.17 1.18
N GLU A 129 3.16 14.69 -0.04
CA GLU A 129 3.63 16.04 -0.35
C GLU A 129 2.78 17.10 0.39
N PRO A 130 3.41 18.06 1.09
CA PRO A 130 2.69 19.16 1.72
C PRO A 130 1.96 19.97 0.66
N ASP A 131 0.74 20.43 0.96
CA ASP A 131 0.01 21.29 0.03
C ASP A 131 0.69 22.68 -0.09
N GLU A 132 0.20 23.51 -1.01
CA GLU A 132 0.72 24.87 -1.25
C GLU A 132 0.72 25.77 0.01
N LEU A 133 -0.03 25.39 1.06
CA LEU A 133 -0.12 26.08 2.34
C LEU A 133 0.68 25.39 3.47
N GLY A 134 1.42 24.32 3.17
CA GLY A 134 2.22 23.57 4.14
C GLY A 134 1.42 22.64 5.06
N ASN A 135 0.14 22.38 4.78
CA ASN A 135 -0.70 21.49 5.57
C ASN A 135 -0.48 20.01 5.19
N SER A 136 -1.03 19.12 6.03
CA SER A 136 -1.07 17.68 5.76
C SER A 136 -1.67 17.43 4.37
N GLY A 137 -0.87 16.85 3.47
CA GLY A 137 -1.09 16.81 2.02
C GLY A 137 -2.48 16.41 1.52
N LYS A 138 -2.68 16.60 0.22
CA LYS A 138 -3.99 16.50 -0.43
C LYS A 138 -4.63 15.11 -0.27
N VAL A 139 -5.91 15.09 0.12
CA VAL A 139 -6.69 13.84 0.27
C VAL A 139 -7.50 13.55 -0.99
N PHE A 140 -7.41 12.33 -1.48
CA PHE A 140 -8.11 11.84 -2.66
C PHE A 140 -9.04 10.68 -2.34
N LYS A 141 -10.18 10.63 -3.04
CA LYS A 141 -11.10 9.49 -3.02
C LYS A 141 -10.93 8.70 -4.30
N CYS A 142 -10.63 7.41 -4.17
CA CYS A 142 -10.36 6.55 -5.31
C CYS A 142 -10.98 5.16 -5.14
N ASN A 143 -11.02 4.42 -6.24
CA ASN A 143 -11.44 3.02 -6.23
C ASN A 143 -10.24 2.08 -6.40
N TRP A 144 -10.44 0.81 -6.07
CA TRP A 144 -9.45 -0.28 -6.22
C TRP A 144 -8.80 -0.44 -7.61
N LYS A 145 -9.35 0.10 -8.70
CA LYS A 145 -8.72 0.11 -10.05
C LYS A 145 -7.73 1.26 -10.25
N GLU A 146 -7.81 2.27 -9.41
CA GLU A 146 -6.95 3.47 -9.46
C GLU A 146 -5.80 3.36 -8.44
N LEU A 147 -5.60 2.18 -7.84
CA LEU A 147 -4.60 1.90 -6.83
C LEU A 147 -3.75 0.68 -7.15
N LEU A 148 -2.49 0.74 -6.75
CA LEU A 148 -1.57 -0.39 -6.67
C LEU A 148 -0.96 -0.42 -5.27
N LEU A 149 -0.93 -1.59 -4.64
CA LEU A 149 -0.29 -1.76 -3.33
C LEU A 149 1.23 -1.65 -3.47
N ILE A 150 1.85 -0.80 -2.66
CA ILE A 150 3.30 -0.80 -2.45
C ILE A 150 3.59 -1.83 -1.36
N PRO A 151 4.36 -2.90 -1.64
CA PRO A 151 4.63 -3.95 -0.67
C PRO A 151 5.28 -3.39 0.62
N PRO A 152 4.77 -3.72 1.82
CA PRO A 152 5.21 -3.09 3.07
C PRO A 152 6.61 -3.51 3.55
N GLY A 153 7.40 -4.23 2.73
CA GLY A 153 8.80 -4.55 3.00
C GLY A 153 9.17 -6.01 2.80
N PHE A 154 8.21 -6.86 2.43
CA PHE A 154 8.47 -8.25 2.12
C PHE A 154 9.25 -8.39 0.80
N PRO A 155 10.17 -9.36 0.70
CA PRO A 155 10.87 -9.64 -0.54
C PRO A 155 9.85 -10.01 -1.63
N THR A 156 9.85 -9.26 -2.72
CA THR A 156 9.03 -9.53 -3.90
C THR A 156 9.85 -10.21 -4.98
N LYS A 157 9.18 -10.96 -5.87
CA LYS A 157 9.86 -11.63 -6.98
C LYS A 157 10.47 -10.61 -7.95
N ASN A 158 11.66 -10.88 -8.46
CA ASN A 158 12.29 -10.02 -9.45
C ASN A 158 11.51 -10.01 -10.77
N TYR A 159 11.44 -8.85 -11.41
CA TYR A 159 10.86 -8.74 -12.74
C TYR A 159 11.87 -9.22 -13.80
N PRO A 160 11.45 -9.99 -14.82
CA PRO A 160 12.29 -10.31 -15.96
C PRO A 160 12.70 -9.05 -16.74
N PRO A 161 13.90 -9.03 -17.35
CA PRO A 161 14.27 -8.01 -18.32
C PRO A 161 13.23 -7.86 -19.44
N GLY A 162 12.98 -6.63 -19.88
CA GLY A 162 11.95 -6.28 -20.87
C GLY A 162 10.55 -6.07 -20.27
N THR A 163 10.33 -6.37 -18.98
CA THR A 163 9.02 -6.17 -18.36
C THR A 163 8.70 -4.67 -18.23
N LYS A 164 7.51 -4.27 -18.68
CA LYS A 164 6.99 -2.91 -18.43
C LYS A 164 6.46 -2.80 -17.01
N VAL A 165 6.88 -1.78 -16.29
CA VAL A 165 6.58 -1.55 -14.88
C VAL A 165 6.21 -0.08 -14.64
N LEU A 166 5.63 0.21 -13.48
CA LEU A 166 5.53 1.57 -12.93
C LEU A 166 6.54 1.68 -11.80
N ALA A 167 7.45 2.63 -11.88
CA ALA A 167 8.52 2.78 -10.89
C ALA A 167 8.60 4.19 -10.35
N ARG A 168 8.85 4.33 -9.05
CA ARG A 168 9.06 5.64 -8.43
C ARG A 168 10.37 6.22 -8.92
N TYR A 169 10.34 7.42 -9.47
CA TYR A 169 11.58 8.10 -9.86
C TYR A 169 12.40 8.45 -8.60
N PRO A 170 13.73 8.37 -8.64
CA PRO A 170 14.56 8.72 -7.48
C PRO A 170 14.22 10.11 -6.94
N GLU A 171 14.21 10.23 -5.61
CA GLU A 171 13.97 11.50 -4.90
C GLU A 171 12.59 12.14 -5.11
N THR A 172 11.64 11.45 -5.77
CA THR A 172 10.25 11.93 -5.93
C THR A 172 9.25 11.02 -5.22
N THR A 173 7.99 11.45 -5.16
CA THR A 173 6.84 10.64 -4.72
C THR A 173 6.02 10.12 -5.90
N THR A 174 6.57 10.18 -7.12
CA THR A 174 5.83 9.92 -8.35
C THR A 174 6.38 8.71 -9.09
N PHE A 175 5.48 7.88 -9.59
CA PHE A 175 5.74 6.70 -10.40
C PHE A 175 5.48 6.99 -11.87
N TYR A 176 6.44 6.59 -12.69
CA TYR A 176 6.38 6.71 -14.14
C TYR A 176 6.54 5.34 -14.81
N PRO A 177 6.02 5.17 -16.04
CA PRO A 177 6.26 3.96 -16.83
C PRO A 177 7.74 3.76 -17.11
N ALA A 178 8.21 2.53 -16.97
CA ALA A 178 9.58 2.14 -17.24
C ALA A 178 9.68 0.71 -17.76
N ILE A 179 10.83 0.37 -18.33
CA ILE A 179 11.18 -0.98 -18.76
C ILE A 179 12.32 -1.50 -17.89
N VAL A 180 12.19 -2.74 -17.41
CA VAL A 180 13.24 -3.41 -16.65
C VAL A 180 14.38 -3.80 -17.59
N ILE A 181 15.57 -3.27 -17.35
CA ILE A 181 16.80 -3.64 -18.07
C ILE A 181 17.43 -4.86 -17.39
N GLY A 182 17.41 -4.89 -16.06
CA GLY A 182 17.93 -5.99 -15.28
C GLY A 182 17.72 -5.82 -13.78
N THR A 183 18.11 -6.83 -13.02
CA THR A 183 18.06 -6.79 -11.56
C THR A 183 19.45 -7.12 -10.99
N LYS A 184 19.93 -6.32 -10.06
CA LYS A 184 21.20 -6.54 -9.34
C LYS A 184 21.05 -7.65 -8.29
N ARG A 185 22.18 -8.11 -7.76
CA ARG A 185 22.22 -9.19 -6.74
C ARG A 185 21.53 -8.81 -5.43
N ASP A 186 21.51 -7.52 -5.09
CA ASP A 186 20.83 -6.95 -3.94
C ASP A 186 19.30 -6.76 -4.15
N GLY A 187 18.81 -7.06 -5.36
CA GLY A 187 17.42 -6.86 -5.76
C GLY A 187 17.13 -5.49 -6.38
N THR A 188 18.10 -4.56 -6.43
CA THR A 188 17.90 -3.25 -7.06
C THR A 188 17.61 -3.40 -8.56
N CYS A 189 16.56 -2.77 -9.05
CA CYS A 189 16.15 -2.83 -10.44
C CYS A 189 16.86 -1.73 -11.25
N ARG A 190 17.46 -2.10 -12.37
CA ARG A 190 17.94 -1.16 -13.40
C ARG A 190 16.82 -0.95 -14.40
N LEU A 191 16.37 0.29 -14.54
CA LEU A 191 15.20 0.66 -15.33
C LEU A 191 15.55 1.70 -16.38
N ARG A 192 14.81 1.69 -17.48
CA ARG A 192 14.75 2.77 -18.46
C ARG A 192 13.37 3.42 -18.37
N PHE A 193 13.30 4.70 -18.03
CA PHE A 193 12.03 5.41 -17.95
C PHE A 193 11.55 5.83 -19.35
N ASP A 194 10.24 5.75 -19.58
CA ASP A 194 9.65 6.24 -20.82
C ASP A 194 9.69 7.78 -20.83
N GLY A 195 10.18 8.38 -21.91
CA GLY A 195 10.24 9.84 -22.08
C GLY A 195 11.53 10.52 -21.61
N GLU A 196 12.56 9.77 -21.23
CA GLU A 196 13.88 10.38 -20.99
C GLU A 196 14.54 10.84 -22.30
N GLU A 197 15.15 12.03 -22.27
CA GLU A 197 15.84 12.64 -23.42
C GLU A 197 17.08 11.84 -23.85
N GLU A 198 17.71 11.13 -22.91
CA GLU A 198 18.83 10.23 -23.15
C GLU A 198 18.33 8.78 -23.33
N VAL A 199 18.41 8.27 -24.56
CA VAL A 199 17.86 6.97 -24.98
C VAL A 199 18.35 5.77 -24.15
N ASP A 200 19.55 5.86 -23.58
CA ASP A 200 20.18 4.79 -22.80
C ASP A 200 20.44 5.17 -21.34
N LYS A 201 19.78 6.23 -20.83
CA LYS A 201 19.88 6.54 -19.42
C LYS A 201 19.22 5.42 -18.61
N GLU A 202 20.00 4.89 -17.69
CA GLU A 202 19.58 3.85 -16.78
C GLU A 202 19.44 4.42 -15.38
N THR A 203 18.32 4.09 -14.73
CA THR A 203 18.03 4.55 -13.38
C THR A 203 17.86 3.35 -12.46
N GLU A 204 18.51 3.42 -11.31
CA GLU A 204 18.42 2.38 -10.29
C GLU A 204 17.30 2.68 -9.31
N VAL A 205 16.38 1.73 -9.14
CA VAL A 205 15.22 1.86 -8.25
C VAL A 205 15.12 0.62 -7.38
N THR A 206 14.88 0.83 -6.08
CA THR A 206 14.67 -0.28 -5.15
C THR A 206 13.47 -1.13 -5.56
N ARG A 207 13.57 -2.46 -5.46
CA ARG A 207 12.51 -3.39 -5.91
C ARG A 207 11.13 -3.09 -5.33
N ARG A 208 11.06 -2.63 -4.08
CA ARG A 208 9.80 -2.24 -3.41
C ARG A 208 9.03 -1.18 -4.19
N LEU A 209 9.74 -0.26 -4.83
CA LEU A 209 9.18 0.88 -5.55
C LEU A 209 8.97 0.60 -7.03
N VAL A 210 9.06 -0.66 -7.43
CA VAL A 210 8.75 -1.14 -8.79
C VAL A 210 7.47 -1.96 -8.73
N LEU A 211 6.43 -1.43 -9.36
CA LEU A 211 5.07 -1.96 -9.36
C LEU A 211 4.69 -2.48 -10.76
N PRO A 212 3.73 -3.39 -10.85
CA PRO A 212 3.30 -3.88 -12.15
C PRO A 212 2.51 -2.77 -12.87
N SER A 213 2.77 -2.59 -14.15
CA SER A 213 2.06 -1.65 -15.01
C SER A 213 0.68 -2.20 -15.35
N PRO A 214 -0.42 -1.48 -14.99
CA PRO A 214 -1.77 -1.88 -15.33
C PRO A 214 -1.93 -2.13 -16.83
N MET A 215 -2.69 -3.17 -17.17
CA MET A 215 -2.95 -3.59 -18.56
C MET A 215 -1.73 -4.14 -19.33
N VAL A 216 -0.54 -4.22 -18.71
CA VAL A 216 0.65 -4.82 -19.33
C VAL A 216 1.24 -5.95 -18.47
N SER A 217 1.66 -5.64 -17.24
CA SER A 217 2.25 -6.63 -16.32
C SER A 217 1.38 -6.92 -15.09
N ALA A 218 0.17 -6.35 -15.07
CA ALA A 218 -0.90 -6.71 -14.14
C ALA A 218 -2.19 -7.07 -14.89
N ASN A 219 -2.89 -8.08 -14.38
CA ASN A 219 -4.19 -8.52 -14.87
C ASN A 219 -5.31 -8.13 -13.88
N PRO A 220 -6.57 -8.01 -14.34
CA PRO A 220 -7.72 -7.96 -13.44
C PRO A 220 -7.70 -9.10 -12.42
N ALA A 221 -7.84 -8.78 -11.14
CA ALA A 221 -8.00 -9.75 -10.08
C ALA A 221 -9.27 -10.57 -10.35
N LYS A 222 -9.14 -11.90 -10.30
CA LYS A 222 -10.29 -12.81 -10.40
C LYS A 222 -11.23 -12.52 -9.23
N LYS A 223 -12.53 -12.44 -9.54
CA LYS A 223 -13.58 -12.00 -8.60
C LYS A 223 -13.58 -12.84 -7.33
#